data_AF-A0A6C0EQT8-F1
#
_entry.id   AF-A0A6C0EQT8-F1
#
_cell.length_a   1.000
_cell.length_b   1.000
_cell.length_c   1.000
_cell.angle_alpha   90.00
_cell.angle_beta   90.00
_cell.angle_gamma   90.00
#
_symmetry.space_group_name_H-M   'P 1'
#
loop_
_entity.id
_entity.type
_entity.pdbx_description
1 polymer ?
#
loop_
_entity_poly.entity_id
_entity_poly.type
_entity_poly.pdbx_seq_one_letter_code
_entity_poly.pdbx_strand_id
1 'polypeptide(L)'
;MYIQYMKNKRTYKNRRKKTHKKTHKRKNEKILKMKGGIFNADDSLSIMQSIEKMINTQGADLEVISYSSLSGFILKLDVPRNPKNTNLYHFNEKPVYSIIFKLALISETPLYNYYTNIYGKEYRKKKEKKQDYTKEYEIQNKIYLDTLNLNRINICPSVIDLNFLNRRSATKFINSLNAIIDDDDDDDDDDDKNEAVNIFNFLKDQLKADNIELGVITMEFVNYREYVLLNDRHLNDETYEKNCLYALAEIIVSIMIFKIINYDWHIGNIFGSIDLQKQPLLIDFGNSIDLINDKYDDVINTYDYLFHNQAPFELNIRAINNKLNAANNDDDDNDDVPTLEEGENIDISIPHYTNHDNYNNDFDEIKNISFLDFHNINESNKEELKTKLEKIIRFIAYMDYAKNCSKTQVILKYPQFIPLLDVLYGMGMWYDYEFPPNLSRSEIEAYIHQNYKLDKFNKTQFNILKFDWKMDERKFDFICSKIKKITKRENEPILNEKIKEISEYNHRNLASPYPKKNEKPQNSPLYPIPMASLNTPENENRRSNKTKPIKRSMDDLDLPDNTITKRNLIGN
;
A
#
# COMPACT_ATOMS: atom_id res chain seq x y z
N MET A 1 13.39 -59.60 -28.45
CA MET A 1 12.34 -58.54 -28.31
C MET A 1 12.41 -57.76 -27.00
N TYR A 2 12.56 -58.39 -25.83
CA TYR A 2 12.56 -57.70 -24.51
C TYR A 2 13.68 -56.65 -24.33
N ILE A 3 14.88 -56.93 -24.84
CA ILE A 3 16.02 -55.99 -24.79
C ILE A 3 15.77 -54.74 -25.67
N GLN A 4 15.10 -54.90 -26.82
CA GLN A 4 14.74 -53.79 -27.71
C GLN A 4 13.66 -52.89 -27.07
N TYR A 5 12.69 -53.51 -26.38
CA TYR A 5 11.66 -52.80 -25.60
C TYR A 5 12.27 -51.98 -24.46
N MET A 6 13.24 -52.54 -23.72
CA MET A 6 13.91 -51.83 -22.62
C MET A 6 14.82 -50.69 -23.10
N LYS A 7 15.49 -50.85 -24.26
CA LYS A 7 16.25 -49.77 -24.91
C LYS A 7 15.33 -48.62 -25.32
N ASN A 8 14.18 -48.92 -25.95
CA ASN A 8 13.19 -47.92 -26.35
C ASN A 8 12.57 -47.17 -25.15
N LYS A 9 12.34 -47.84 -24.01
CA LYS A 9 11.83 -47.21 -22.79
C LYS A 9 12.84 -46.24 -22.16
N ARG A 10 14.15 -46.53 -22.24
CA ARG A 10 15.23 -45.62 -21.78
C ARG A 10 15.38 -44.39 -22.68
N THR A 11 15.32 -44.55 -24.00
CA THR A 11 15.34 -43.41 -24.94
C THR A 11 14.09 -42.53 -24.80
N TYR A 12 12.91 -43.10 -24.53
CA TYR A 12 11.69 -42.34 -24.27
C TYR A 12 11.77 -41.53 -22.94
N LYS A 13 12.30 -42.12 -21.86
CA LYS A 13 12.54 -41.41 -20.59
C LYS A 13 13.55 -40.26 -20.74
N ASN A 14 14.60 -40.46 -21.54
CA ASN A 14 15.62 -39.42 -21.78
C ASN A 14 15.14 -38.29 -22.71
N ARG A 15 14.25 -38.58 -23.67
CA ARG A 15 13.60 -37.56 -24.51
C ARG A 15 12.57 -36.73 -23.72
N ARG A 16 11.81 -37.33 -22.80
CA ARG A 16 10.93 -36.58 -21.86
C ARG A 16 11.73 -35.67 -20.92
N LYS A 17 12.86 -36.12 -20.37
CA LYS A 17 13.72 -35.27 -19.52
C LYS A 17 14.33 -34.07 -20.29
N LYS A 18 14.71 -34.25 -21.56
CA LYS A 18 15.26 -33.15 -22.38
C LYS A 18 14.20 -32.14 -22.85
N THR A 19 12.97 -32.57 -23.11
CA THR A 19 11.85 -31.67 -23.47
C THR A 19 11.30 -30.91 -22.26
N HIS A 20 11.24 -31.53 -21.08
CA HIS A 20 10.94 -30.83 -19.81
C HIS A 20 12.01 -29.79 -19.44
N LYS A 21 13.31 -30.06 -19.63
CA LYS A 21 14.36 -29.06 -19.37
C LYS A 21 14.25 -27.82 -20.28
N LYS A 22 13.90 -27.97 -21.57
CA LYS A 22 13.71 -26.82 -22.48
C LYS A 22 12.46 -26.00 -22.16
N THR A 23 11.37 -26.65 -21.71
CA THR A 23 10.14 -25.94 -21.31
C THR A 23 10.28 -25.24 -19.96
N HIS A 24 11.00 -25.82 -18.99
CA HIS A 24 11.34 -25.15 -17.73
C HIS A 24 12.28 -23.95 -17.95
N LYS A 25 13.29 -24.06 -18.84
CA LYS A 25 14.20 -22.94 -19.12
C LYS A 25 13.45 -21.73 -19.74
N ARG A 26 12.55 -21.98 -20.70
CA ARG A 26 11.70 -20.92 -21.28
C ARG A 26 10.69 -20.33 -20.29
N LYS A 27 10.13 -21.13 -19.38
CA LYS A 27 9.28 -20.62 -18.29
C LYS A 27 10.05 -19.71 -17.35
N ASN A 28 11.27 -20.08 -16.99
CA ASN A 28 12.11 -19.26 -16.10
C ASN A 28 12.55 -17.95 -16.77
N GLU A 29 12.86 -17.95 -18.08
CA GLU A 29 13.14 -16.73 -18.84
C GLU A 29 11.92 -15.80 -18.94
N LYS A 30 10.70 -16.35 -19.08
CA LYS A 30 9.45 -15.55 -19.08
C LYS A 30 9.17 -14.95 -17.71
N ILE A 31 9.45 -15.67 -16.61
CA ILE A 31 9.31 -15.20 -15.22
C ILE A 31 10.30 -14.07 -14.91
N LEU A 32 11.53 -14.16 -15.39
CA LEU A 32 12.58 -13.13 -15.18
C LEU A 32 12.27 -11.77 -15.83
N LYS A 33 11.37 -11.73 -16.82
CA LYS A 33 10.93 -10.47 -17.47
C LYS A 33 9.67 -9.87 -16.85
N MET A 34 9.08 -10.50 -15.84
CA MET A 34 7.80 -10.05 -15.27
C MET A 34 8.01 -8.92 -14.26
N LYS A 35 7.16 -7.90 -14.33
CA LYS A 35 6.97 -6.92 -13.25
C LYS A 35 5.57 -7.12 -12.68
N GLY A 36 5.45 -7.32 -11.36
CA GLY A 36 4.18 -7.61 -10.70
C GLY A 36 3.40 -8.80 -11.26
N GLY A 37 4.05 -9.78 -11.89
CA GLY A 37 3.32 -10.89 -12.53
C GLY A 37 2.47 -10.50 -13.75
N ILE A 38 2.66 -9.28 -14.27
CA ILE A 38 2.14 -8.82 -15.56
C ILE A 38 3.31 -8.78 -16.55
N PHE A 39 3.03 -9.13 -17.81
CA PHE A 39 3.99 -9.06 -18.90
C PHE A 39 3.41 -8.26 -20.07
N ASN A 40 4.33 -7.66 -20.84
CA ASN A 40 4.00 -6.99 -22.09
C ASN A 40 3.92 -8.02 -23.22
N ALA A 41 2.82 -8.08 -23.95
CA ALA A 41 2.68 -8.97 -25.09
C ALA A 41 3.59 -8.57 -26.26
N ASP A 42 3.92 -7.28 -26.36
CA ASP A 42 4.87 -6.73 -27.32
C ASP A 42 6.18 -6.36 -26.63
N ASP A 43 7.18 -7.24 -26.76
CA ASP A 43 8.53 -7.05 -26.20
C ASP A 43 9.25 -5.80 -26.77
N SER A 44 8.75 -5.18 -27.85
CA SER A 44 9.32 -3.94 -28.41
C SER A 44 8.87 -2.68 -27.69
N LEU A 45 7.81 -2.76 -26.88
CA LEU A 45 7.27 -1.66 -26.10
C LEU A 45 7.73 -1.77 -24.65
N SER A 46 8.04 -0.63 -24.03
CA SER A 46 8.11 -0.53 -22.58
C SER A 46 6.71 -0.68 -21.97
N ILE A 47 6.65 -1.03 -20.67
CA ILE A 47 5.39 -1.11 -19.93
C ILE A 47 4.66 0.24 -19.96
N MET A 48 5.40 1.35 -19.76
CA MET A 48 4.84 2.69 -19.86
C MET A 48 4.25 3.01 -21.23
N GLN A 49 4.89 2.60 -22.33
CA GLN A 49 4.32 2.77 -23.68
C GLN A 49 3.05 1.93 -23.88
N SER A 50 2.98 0.75 -23.28
CA SER A 50 1.75 -0.05 -23.29
C SER A 50 0.63 0.59 -22.48
N ILE A 51 0.96 1.26 -21.36
CA ILE A 51 0.02 2.07 -20.58
C ILE A 51 -0.44 3.29 -21.39
N GLU A 52 0.47 4.02 -22.05
CA GLU A 52 0.11 5.13 -22.95
C GLU A 52 -0.81 4.66 -24.08
N LYS A 53 -0.62 3.45 -24.61
CA LYS A 53 -1.53 2.88 -25.62
C LYS A 53 -2.93 2.62 -25.05
N MET A 54 -3.03 2.16 -23.79
CA MET A 54 -4.32 2.01 -23.12
C MET A 54 -5.03 3.37 -22.95
N ILE A 55 -4.29 4.39 -22.50
CA ILE A 55 -4.79 5.78 -22.35
C ILE A 55 -5.35 6.32 -23.67
N ASN A 56 -4.66 6.07 -24.79
CA ASN A 56 -5.09 6.55 -26.11
C ASN A 56 -6.10 5.62 -26.82
N THR A 57 -6.70 4.67 -26.10
CA THR A 57 -7.73 3.79 -26.68
C THR A 57 -9.07 4.51 -26.72
N GLN A 58 -9.74 4.49 -27.87
CA GLN A 58 -11.10 5.04 -27.98
C GLN A 58 -12.07 4.33 -27.02
N GLY A 59 -12.82 5.11 -26.24
CA GLY A 59 -13.71 4.61 -25.20
C GLY A 59 -12.98 4.15 -23.94
N ALA A 60 -11.72 4.55 -23.76
CA ALA A 60 -11.09 4.51 -22.44
C ALA A 60 -11.87 5.43 -21.49
N ASP A 61 -11.88 5.09 -20.21
CA ASP A 61 -12.61 5.79 -19.17
C ASP A 61 -11.72 5.98 -17.94
N LEU A 62 -11.88 7.12 -17.27
CA LEU A 62 -11.02 7.53 -16.16
C LEU A 62 -11.86 7.97 -14.95
N GLU A 63 -11.73 7.24 -13.85
CA GLU A 63 -12.50 7.43 -12.63
C GLU A 63 -11.58 7.86 -11.48
N VAL A 64 -12.01 8.82 -10.67
CA VAL A 64 -11.28 9.23 -9.45
C VAL A 64 -11.68 8.34 -8.29
N ILE A 65 -10.75 7.53 -7.79
CA ILE A 65 -11.01 6.61 -6.67
C ILE A 65 -10.76 7.30 -5.33
N SER A 66 -9.68 8.08 -5.22
CA SER A 66 -9.36 8.76 -3.97
C SER A 66 -8.46 9.98 -4.17
N TYR A 67 -8.84 11.08 -3.55
CA TYR A 67 -8.05 12.29 -3.43
C TYR A 67 -7.90 12.74 -1.96
N SER A 68 -8.38 11.95 -0.99
CA SER A 68 -8.30 12.28 0.43
C SER A 68 -7.01 11.81 1.10
N SER A 69 -6.23 10.96 0.42
CA SER A 69 -4.92 10.50 0.89
C SER A 69 -3.96 11.66 1.17
N LEU A 70 -3.09 11.50 2.17
CA LEU A 70 -2.15 12.54 2.59
C LEU A 70 -1.20 12.98 1.47
N SER A 71 -0.78 12.08 0.58
CA SER A 71 0.32 12.37 -0.35
C SER A 71 0.05 12.02 -1.80
N GLY A 72 -1.05 11.31 -2.09
CA GLY A 72 -1.35 10.86 -3.43
C GLY A 72 -2.78 11.09 -3.88
N PHE A 73 -3.00 10.77 -5.15
CA PHE A 73 -4.28 10.66 -5.82
C PHE A 73 -4.36 9.26 -6.43
N ILE A 74 -5.53 8.64 -6.37
CA ILE A 74 -5.77 7.31 -6.93
C ILE A 74 -6.81 7.46 -8.03
N LEU A 75 -6.43 7.09 -9.24
CA LEU A 75 -7.29 7.09 -10.42
C LEU A 75 -7.39 5.67 -10.97
N LYS A 76 -8.51 5.34 -11.58
CA LYS A 76 -8.74 4.09 -12.30
C LYS A 76 -8.90 4.37 -13.77
N LEU A 77 -8.15 3.65 -14.59
CA LEU A 77 -8.29 3.65 -16.04
C LEU A 77 -8.91 2.33 -16.47
N ASP A 78 -10.04 2.40 -17.17
CA ASP A 78 -10.64 1.29 -17.87
C ASP A 78 -10.49 1.46 -19.38
N VAL A 79 -10.34 0.34 -20.10
CA VAL A 79 -10.44 0.32 -21.57
C VAL A 79 -11.48 -0.71 -22.02
N PRO A 80 -12.10 -0.54 -23.20
CA PRO A 80 -13.08 -1.50 -23.69
C PRO A 80 -12.45 -2.90 -23.79
N ARG A 81 -13.24 -3.94 -23.47
CA ARG A 81 -12.80 -5.34 -23.35
C ARG A 81 -12.48 -6.01 -24.69
N ASN A 82 -11.55 -5.43 -25.44
CA ASN A 82 -11.00 -5.93 -26.68
C ASN A 82 -9.49 -6.17 -26.51
N PRO A 83 -8.97 -7.39 -26.72
CA PRO A 83 -7.55 -7.69 -26.52
C PRO A 83 -6.57 -6.81 -27.31
N LYS A 84 -7.01 -6.09 -28.34
CA LYS A 84 -6.18 -5.13 -29.08
C LYS A 84 -5.90 -3.83 -28.31
N ASN A 85 -6.77 -3.50 -27.35
CA ASN A 85 -6.74 -2.28 -26.55
C ASN A 85 -5.72 -2.33 -25.41
N THR A 86 -5.16 -3.51 -25.12
CA THR A 86 -4.15 -3.69 -24.10
C THR A 86 -3.04 -4.59 -24.60
N ASN A 87 -1.81 -4.23 -24.24
CA ASN A 87 -0.66 -5.11 -24.39
C ASN A 87 -0.25 -5.74 -23.05
N LEU A 88 -0.99 -5.48 -21.97
CA LEU A 88 -0.67 -5.98 -20.63
C LEU A 88 -1.45 -7.27 -20.36
N TYR A 89 -0.74 -8.32 -19.96
CA TYR A 89 -1.32 -9.64 -19.72
C TYR A 89 -0.82 -10.23 -18.40
N HIS A 90 -1.73 -10.88 -17.66
CA HIS A 90 -1.37 -11.72 -16.52
C HIS A 90 -0.57 -12.95 -16.96
N PHE A 91 0.12 -13.60 -16.03
CA PHE A 91 0.86 -14.84 -16.28
C PHE A 91 0.04 -15.96 -16.97
N ASN A 92 -1.27 -16.02 -16.74
CA ASN A 92 -2.19 -16.98 -17.37
C ASN A 92 -2.72 -16.50 -18.74
N GLU A 93 -2.08 -15.49 -19.33
CA GLU A 93 -2.39 -14.92 -20.65
C GLU A 93 -3.78 -14.28 -20.72
N LYS A 94 -4.34 -13.87 -19.57
CA LYS A 94 -5.53 -13.02 -19.53
C LYS A 94 -5.14 -11.55 -19.72
N PRO A 95 -5.81 -10.82 -20.64
CA PRO A 95 -5.57 -9.39 -20.85
C PRO A 95 -6.02 -8.55 -19.64
N VAL A 96 -5.27 -7.48 -19.37
CA VAL A 96 -5.56 -6.49 -18.32
C VAL A 96 -6.27 -5.30 -18.97
N TYR A 97 -7.54 -5.08 -18.62
CA TYR A 97 -8.37 -3.99 -19.16
C TYR A 97 -8.53 -2.82 -18.20
N SER A 98 -8.10 -2.99 -16.95
CA SER A 98 -8.34 -2.02 -15.88
C SER A 98 -7.08 -1.89 -15.05
N ILE A 99 -6.61 -0.66 -14.84
CA ILE A 99 -5.42 -0.37 -14.04
C ILE A 99 -5.69 0.79 -13.09
N ILE A 100 -4.92 0.83 -12.00
CA ILE A 100 -4.93 1.92 -11.02
C ILE A 100 -3.65 2.72 -11.15
N PHE A 101 -3.78 4.05 -11.13
CA PHE A 101 -2.67 4.97 -10.95
C PHE A 101 -2.68 5.54 -9.54
N LYS A 102 -1.61 5.31 -8.77
CA LYS A 102 -1.27 6.13 -7.61
C LYS A 102 -0.33 7.22 -8.08
N LEU A 103 -0.78 8.47 -8.03
CA LEU A 103 -0.03 9.66 -8.41
C LEU A 103 0.42 10.39 -7.15
N ALA A 104 1.69 10.73 -7.05
CA ALA A 104 2.23 11.52 -5.94
C ALA A 104 3.23 12.57 -6.44
N LEU A 105 3.26 13.74 -5.79
CA LEU A 105 4.30 14.73 -6.05
C LEU A 105 5.57 14.32 -5.29
N ILE A 106 6.68 14.23 -6.01
CA ILE A 106 7.96 13.75 -5.46
C ILE A 106 8.90 14.92 -5.27
N SER A 107 9.51 15.01 -4.08
CA SER A 107 10.50 16.02 -3.72
C SER A 107 11.41 15.54 -2.60
N GLU A 108 12.67 15.97 -2.59
CA GLU A 108 13.61 15.68 -1.50
C GLU A 108 13.20 16.34 -0.17
N THR A 109 12.55 17.49 -0.26
CA THR A 109 12.04 18.23 0.89
C THR A 109 10.54 17.95 1.08
N PRO A 110 10.11 17.42 2.24
CA PRO A 110 8.70 17.20 2.51
C PRO A 110 8.00 18.56 2.67
N LEU A 111 7.37 19.00 1.59
CA LEU A 111 6.56 20.21 1.57
C LEU A 111 5.08 19.83 1.57
N TYR A 112 4.27 20.71 2.15
CA TYR A 112 2.82 20.57 2.13
C TYR A 112 2.21 21.65 1.26
N ASN A 113 1.23 21.27 0.47
CA ASN A 113 0.37 22.19 -0.27
C ASN A 113 -1.08 21.87 0.05
N TYR A 114 -1.98 22.80 -0.24
CA TYR A 114 -3.41 22.56 -0.16
C TYR A 114 -3.95 22.24 -1.55
N TYR A 115 -4.70 21.15 -1.62
CA TYR A 115 -5.52 20.78 -2.76
C TYR A 115 -6.98 21.05 -2.39
N THR A 116 -7.70 21.78 -3.21
CA THR A 116 -9.12 22.06 -3.00
C THR A 116 -9.92 21.23 -3.98
N ASN A 117 -10.82 20.36 -3.51
CA ASN A 117 -11.67 19.57 -4.40
C ASN A 117 -12.76 20.43 -5.05
N ILE A 118 -13.54 19.84 -5.98
CA ILE A 118 -14.64 20.55 -6.67
C ILE A 118 -15.72 21.09 -5.73
N TYR A 119 -15.85 20.53 -4.53
CA TYR A 119 -16.78 20.98 -3.49
C TYR A 119 -16.20 22.07 -2.57
N GLY A 120 -15.01 22.60 -2.88
CA GLY A 120 -14.36 23.67 -2.10
C GLY A 120 -13.69 23.21 -0.81
N LYS A 121 -13.61 21.89 -0.56
CA LYS A 121 -12.97 21.34 0.62
C LYS A 121 -11.46 21.22 0.42
N GLU A 122 -10.70 21.75 1.38
CA GLU A 122 -9.25 21.72 1.35
C GLU A 122 -8.66 20.44 1.97
N TYR A 123 -7.67 19.89 1.29
CA TYR A 123 -6.90 18.72 1.68
C TYR A 123 -5.43 19.09 1.70
N ARG A 124 -4.80 18.86 2.85
CA ARG A 124 -3.35 19.03 2.98
C ARG A 124 -2.62 17.88 2.29
N LYS A 125 -1.89 18.17 1.22
CA LYS A 125 -1.10 17.24 0.42
C LYS A 125 0.39 17.33 0.73
N LYS A 126 0.97 16.23 1.22
CA LYS A 126 2.41 16.05 1.46
C LYS A 126 3.09 15.56 0.19
N LYS A 127 4.24 16.15 -0.17
CA LYS A 127 5.13 15.58 -1.19
C LYS A 127 5.88 14.37 -0.62
N GLU A 128 6.01 13.30 -1.40
CA GLU A 128 6.79 12.12 -0.99
C GLU A 128 8.25 12.23 -1.40
N LYS A 129 9.10 11.54 -0.64
CA LYS A 129 10.48 11.31 -1.06
C LYS A 129 10.51 10.19 -2.07
N LYS A 130 11.41 10.31 -3.05
CA LYS A 130 11.63 9.30 -4.08
C LYS A 130 11.96 7.92 -3.50
N GLN A 131 12.77 7.90 -2.43
CA GLN A 131 13.17 6.68 -1.73
C GLN A 131 11.98 6.00 -1.06
N ASP A 132 11.15 6.74 -0.32
CA ASP A 132 9.97 6.19 0.36
C ASP A 132 8.96 5.62 -0.65
N TYR A 133 8.72 6.34 -1.75
CA TYR A 133 7.81 5.91 -2.82
C TYR A 133 8.33 4.68 -3.58
N THR A 134 9.65 4.60 -3.78
CA THR A 134 10.30 3.41 -4.39
C THR A 134 10.20 2.21 -3.45
N LYS A 135 10.43 2.43 -2.16
CA LYS A 135 10.34 1.38 -1.13
C LYS A 135 8.95 0.78 -1.06
N GLU A 136 7.90 1.60 -1.11
CA GLU A 136 6.51 1.12 -1.19
C GLU A 136 6.32 0.16 -2.37
N TYR A 137 6.71 0.59 -3.57
CA TYR A 137 6.65 -0.22 -4.79
C TYR A 137 7.42 -1.54 -4.64
N GLU A 138 8.65 -1.48 -4.15
CA GLU A 138 9.52 -2.65 -4.01
C GLU A 138 8.96 -3.67 -3.02
N ILE A 139 8.46 -3.20 -1.87
CA ILE A 139 7.83 -4.04 -0.86
C ILE A 139 6.59 -4.73 -1.40
N GLN A 140 5.67 -3.98 -2.01
CA GLN A 140 4.43 -4.56 -2.53
C GLN A 140 4.73 -5.55 -3.68
N ASN A 141 5.64 -5.20 -4.59
CA ASN A 141 6.03 -6.08 -5.69
C ASN A 141 6.75 -7.34 -5.20
N LYS A 142 7.62 -7.24 -4.19
CA LYS A 142 8.28 -8.39 -3.54
C LYS A 142 7.25 -9.34 -2.96
N ILE A 143 6.33 -8.83 -2.13
CA ILE A 143 5.24 -9.61 -1.53
C ILE A 143 4.41 -10.31 -2.62
N TYR A 144 3.99 -9.57 -3.64
CA TYR A 144 3.18 -10.11 -4.72
C TYR A 144 3.89 -11.25 -5.47
N LEU A 145 5.12 -11.01 -5.94
CA LEU A 145 5.88 -12.01 -6.71
C LEU A 145 6.18 -13.25 -5.87
N ASP A 146 6.53 -13.04 -4.60
CA ASP A 146 6.86 -14.12 -3.69
C ASP A 146 5.65 -15.01 -3.40
N THR A 147 4.49 -14.42 -3.15
CA THR A 147 3.25 -15.16 -2.91
C THR A 147 2.71 -15.86 -4.16
N LEU A 148 2.89 -15.23 -5.33
CA LEU A 148 2.60 -15.84 -6.63
C LEU A 148 3.45 -17.09 -6.87
N ASN A 149 4.74 -17.03 -6.55
CA ASN A 149 5.69 -18.13 -6.70
C ASN A 149 5.46 -19.27 -5.71
N LEU A 150 5.05 -18.96 -4.48
CA LEU A 150 4.78 -19.97 -3.46
C LEU A 150 3.50 -20.75 -3.80
N ASN A 151 2.34 -20.10 -3.88
CA ASN A 151 1.09 -20.85 -4.01
C ASN A 151 0.05 -20.21 -4.92
N ARG A 152 0.41 -19.16 -5.67
CA ARG A 152 -0.54 -18.36 -6.47
C ARG A 152 -1.70 -17.82 -5.64
N ILE A 153 -1.42 -17.56 -4.36
CA ILE A 153 -2.35 -16.91 -3.44
C ILE A 153 -1.80 -15.51 -3.28
N ASN A 154 -2.35 -14.55 -4.00
CA ASN A 154 -1.92 -13.17 -3.91
C ASN A 154 -2.46 -12.59 -2.61
N ILE A 155 -1.62 -11.91 -1.82
CA ILE A 155 -2.05 -11.21 -0.59
C ILE A 155 -2.19 -9.71 -0.80
N CYS A 156 -1.76 -9.20 -1.96
CA CYS A 156 -1.92 -7.81 -2.37
C CYS A 156 -2.13 -7.75 -3.88
N PRO A 157 -2.57 -6.60 -4.43
CA PRO A 157 -2.66 -6.40 -5.87
C PRO A 157 -1.28 -6.34 -6.53
N SER A 158 -1.24 -6.72 -7.80
CA SER A 158 -0.05 -6.61 -8.65
C SER A 158 0.38 -5.15 -8.83
N VAL A 159 1.69 -4.91 -8.76
CA VAL A 159 2.29 -3.63 -9.16
C VAL A 159 2.93 -3.76 -10.53
N ILE A 160 2.40 -3.04 -11.50
CA ILE A 160 2.74 -3.12 -12.92
C ILE A 160 4.04 -2.37 -13.20
N ASP A 161 4.14 -1.13 -12.71
CA ASP A 161 5.30 -0.28 -12.97
C ASP A 161 5.44 0.84 -11.93
N LEU A 162 6.65 1.39 -11.84
CA LEU A 162 6.97 2.62 -11.11
C LEU A 162 7.70 3.56 -12.05
N ASN A 163 7.19 4.79 -12.17
CA ASN A 163 7.79 5.83 -12.99
C ASN A 163 7.93 7.13 -12.21
N PHE A 164 9.02 7.85 -12.48
CA PHE A 164 9.25 9.22 -12.01
C PHE A 164 9.35 10.12 -13.22
N LEU A 165 8.34 10.97 -13.40
CA LEU A 165 8.21 11.82 -14.56
C LEU A 165 8.66 13.24 -14.20
N ASN A 166 9.67 13.75 -14.89
CA ASN A 166 10.02 15.16 -14.80
C ASN A 166 8.87 16.04 -15.33
N ARG A 167 8.94 17.36 -15.10
CA ARG A 167 7.93 18.34 -15.53
C ARG A 167 7.41 18.11 -16.96
N ARG A 168 8.29 17.93 -17.95
CA ARG A 168 7.90 17.78 -19.36
C ARG A 168 7.13 16.48 -19.59
N SER A 169 7.67 15.35 -19.14
CA SER A 169 7.04 14.04 -19.31
C SER A 169 5.76 13.92 -18.49
N ALA A 170 5.73 14.48 -17.28
CA ALA A 170 4.56 14.52 -16.41
C ALA A 170 3.43 15.34 -17.04
N THR A 171 3.74 16.53 -17.56
CA THR A 171 2.74 17.37 -18.26
C THR A 171 2.16 16.63 -19.47
N LYS A 172 3.01 15.97 -20.26
CA LYS A 172 2.55 15.16 -21.40
C LYS A 172 1.62 14.03 -20.94
N PHE A 173 2.02 13.28 -19.92
CA PHE A 173 1.24 12.18 -19.36
C PHE A 173 -0.12 12.66 -18.83
N ILE A 174 -0.14 13.73 -18.04
CA ILE A 174 -1.38 14.33 -17.51
C ILE A 174 -2.28 14.82 -18.66
N ASN A 175 -1.72 15.44 -19.70
CA ASN A 175 -2.52 15.87 -20.86
C ASN A 175 -3.14 14.69 -21.61
N SER A 176 -2.44 13.56 -21.71
CA SER A 176 -3.01 12.35 -22.30
C SER A 176 -4.14 11.77 -21.44
N LEU A 177 -4.06 11.86 -20.11
CA LEU A 177 -5.17 11.48 -19.23
C LEU A 177 -6.36 12.45 -19.35
N ASN A 178 -6.09 13.76 -19.41
CA ASN A 178 -7.14 14.78 -19.53
C ASN A 178 -7.93 14.64 -20.84
N ALA A 179 -7.26 14.24 -21.93
CA ALA A 179 -7.91 14.03 -23.22
C ALA A 179 -8.95 12.90 -23.20
N ILE A 180 -8.86 11.96 -22.26
CA ILE A 180 -9.91 10.93 -22.07
C ILE A 180 -11.22 11.59 -21.61
N ILE A 181 -11.11 12.61 -20.76
CA ILE A 181 -12.25 13.31 -20.15
C ILE A 181 -12.91 14.24 -21.16
N ASP A 182 -12.11 14.92 -21.98
CA ASP A 182 -12.56 15.93 -22.96
C ASP A 182 -13.31 15.32 -24.17
N ASP A 183 -13.23 13.99 -24.39
CA ASP A 183 -13.84 13.31 -25.55
C ASP A 183 -15.34 12.96 -25.36
N ASP A 184 -15.88 13.11 -24.14
CA ASP A 184 -17.30 12.87 -23.85
C ASP A 184 -18.09 14.18 -23.92
N ASP A 185 -18.62 14.48 -25.11
CA ASP A 185 -19.52 15.60 -25.37
C ASP A 185 -20.80 15.51 -24.49
N ASP A 186 -21.06 16.55 -23.68
CA ASP A 186 -22.36 17.03 -23.18
C ASP A 186 -22.80 16.83 -21.70
N ASP A 187 -22.02 16.20 -20.80
CA ASP A 187 -22.42 16.09 -19.38
C ASP A 187 -21.49 16.90 -18.44
N ASP A 188 -21.68 18.23 -18.40
CA ASP A 188 -21.01 19.15 -17.44
C ASP A 188 -21.28 18.80 -15.95
N ASP A 189 -22.26 17.92 -15.70
CA ASP A 189 -22.71 17.51 -14.36
C ASP A 189 -21.97 16.27 -13.80
N ASP A 190 -20.93 15.76 -14.46
CA ASP A 190 -20.15 14.63 -13.95
C ASP A 190 -19.07 15.08 -12.94
N ASP A 191 -19.40 14.96 -11.65
CA ASP A 191 -18.53 15.32 -10.53
C ASP A 191 -17.17 14.60 -10.56
N ASP A 192 -17.09 13.34 -11.01
CA ASP A 192 -15.84 12.58 -11.01
C ASP A 192 -14.88 13.09 -12.10
N LYS A 193 -15.42 13.42 -13.28
CA LYS A 193 -14.66 14.05 -14.38
C LYS A 193 -14.15 15.42 -13.97
N ASN A 194 -15.01 16.24 -13.39
CA ASN A 194 -14.66 17.57 -12.90
C ASN A 194 -13.55 17.49 -11.82
N GLU A 195 -13.63 16.51 -10.91
CA GLU A 195 -12.60 16.28 -9.91
C GLU A 195 -11.28 15.82 -10.53
N ALA A 196 -11.29 14.94 -11.53
CA ALA A 196 -10.07 14.51 -12.23
C ALA A 196 -9.36 15.70 -12.91
N VAL A 197 -10.10 16.55 -13.62
CA VAL A 197 -9.56 17.79 -14.23
C VAL A 197 -8.96 18.70 -13.16
N ASN A 198 -9.64 18.86 -12.04
CA ASN A 198 -9.17 19.65 -10.91
C ASN A 198 -7.87 19.10 -10.30
N ILE A 199 -7.77 17.77 -10.10
CA ILE A 199 -6.53 17.09 -9.69
C ILE A 199 -5.40 17.38 -10.68
N PHE A 200 -5.67 17.28 -11.98
CA PHE A 200 -4.67 17.50 -13.03
C PHE A 200 -4.17 18.93 -13.10
N ASN A 201 -5.04 19.91 -12.91
CA ASN A 201 -4.65 21.31 -12.81
C ASN A 201 -3.75 21.55 -11.59
N PHE A 202 -4.14 21.01 -10.43
CA PHE A 202 -3.29 21.06 -9.23
C PHE A 202 -1.91 20.44 -9.48
N LEU A 203 -1.85 19.23 -10.05
CA LEU A 203 -0.57 18.57 -10.34
C LEU A 203 0.30 19.38 -11.31
N LYS A 204 -0.28 19.90 -12.41
CA LYS A 204 0.43 20.75 -13.39
C LYS A 204 0.99 22.01 -12.74
N ASP A 205 0.24 22.64 -11.85
CA ASP A 205 0.68 23.83 -11.12
C ASP A 205 1.86 23.53 -10.20
N GLN A 206 1.80 22.42 -9.48
CA GLN A 206 2.91 22.00 -8.61
C GLN A 206 4.16 21.63 -9.41
N LEU A 207 4.00 21.01 -10.58
CA LEU A 207 5.11 20.65 -11.47
C LEU A 207 5.79 21.85 -12.13
N LYS A 208 5.34 23.09 -11.92
CA LYS A 208 6.05 24.29 -12.41
C LYS A 208 7.41 24.50 -11.73
N ALA A 209 7.62 23.95 -10.53
CA ALA A 209 8.91 23.98 -9.86
C ALA A 209 9.84 22.87 -10.39
N ASP A 210 11.08 23.23 -10.71
CA ASP A 210 12.02 22.34 -11.41
C ASP A 210 12.53 21.16 -10.56
N ASN A 211 12.34 21.22 -9.24
CA ASN A 211 12.75 20.18 -8.29
C ASN A 211 11.61 19.23 -7.88
N ILE A 212 10.53 19.20 -8.65
CA ILE A 212 9.36 18.34 -8.41
C ILE A 212 9.17 17.39 -9.59
N GLU A 213 9.04 16.10 -9.27
CA GLU A 213 8.67 15.05 -10.22
C GLU A 213 7.25 14.55 -9.91
N LEU A 214 6.60 13.92 -10.89
CA LEU A 214 5.39 13.14 -10.67
C LEU A 214 5.78 11.66 -10.52
N GLY A 215 5.56 11.10 -9.35
CA GLY A 215 5.67 9.68 -9.08
C GLY A 215 4.38 8.98 -9.50
N VAL A 216 4.52 7.90 -10.27
CA VAL A 216 3.39 7.10 -10.78
C VAL A 216 3.66 5.64 -10.42
N ILE A 217 2.85 5.08 -9.52
CA ILE A 217 2.77 3.63 -9.31
C ILE A 217 1.54 3.15 -10.09
N THR A 218 1.74 2.25 -11.03
CA THR A 218 0.65 1.61 -11.78
C THR A 218 0.39 0.23 -11.22
N MET A 219 -0.86 -0.10 -10.93
CA MET A 219 -1.27 -1.38 -10.33
C MET A 219 -2.40 -2.03 -11.12
N GLU A 220 -2.57 -3.33 -10.92
CA GLU A 220 -3.77 -4.04 -11.36
C GLU A 220 -5.00 -3.52 -10.60
N PHE A 221 -6.10 -3.30 -11.30
CA PHE A 221 -7.37 -2.98 -10.65
C PHE A 221 -7.98 -4.22 -9.98
N VAL A 222 -8.38 -4.06 -8.73
CA VAL A 222 -9.14 -5.08 -7.99
C VAL A 222 -10.63 -4.89 -8.29
N ASN A 223 -11.24 -5.87 -8.94
CA ASN A 223 -12.63 -5.79 -9.39
C ASN A 223 -13.62 -5.62 -8.21
N TYR A 224 -14.34 -4.49 -8.14
CA TYR A 224 -15.31 -4.18 -7.08
C TYR A 224 -16.51 -5.15 -7.02
N ARG A 225 -16.78 -5.90 -8.10
CA ARG A 225 -17.81 -6.96 -8.09
C ARG A 225 -17.36 -8.20 -7.33
N GLU A 226 -16.08 -8.28 -7.01
CA GLU A 226 -15.47 -9.41 -6.33
C GLU A 226 -14.93 -9.00 -4.96
N TYR A 227 -14.67 -7.71 -4.76
CA TYR A 227 -14.07 -7.15 -3.55
C TYR A 227 -14.74 -5.84 -3.15
N VAL A 228 -14.81 -5.57 -1.85
CA VAL A 228 -15.21 -4.28 -1.26
C VAL A 228 -14.18 -3.89 -0.20
N LEU A 229 -14.01 -2.60 0.10
CA LEU A 229 -13.19 -2.25 1.26
C LEU A 229 -13.89 -2.73 2.53
N LEU A 230 -13.13 -3.26 3.50
CA LEU A 230 -13.75 -3.80 4.72
C LEU A 230 -14.40 -2.71 5.59
N ASN A 231 -13.98 -1.44 5.48
CA ASN A 231 -14.67 -0.35 6.19
C ASN A 231 -16.05 -0.02 5.56
N ASP A 232 -16.29 -0.40 4.32
CA ASP A 232 -17.58 -0.24 3.66
C ASP A 232 -18.45 -1.43 4.08
N ARG A 233 -19.37 -1.22 5.03
CA ARG A 233 -20.19 -2.24 5.72
C ARG A 233 -21.21 -2.99 4.82
N HIS A 234 -20.82 -3.34 3.60
CA HIS A 234 -21.65 -4.03 2.61
C HIS A 234 -21.59 -5.56 2.72
N LEU A 235 -20.72 -6.10 3.56
CA LEU A 235 -20.61 -7.53 3.82
C LEU A 235 -21.54 -7.93 4.97
N ASN A 236 -22.13 -9.12 4.88
CA ASN A 236 -22.77 -9.73 6.04
C ASN A 236 -21.72 -10.09 7.11
N ASP A 237 -22.14 -10.21 8.37
CA ASP A 237 -21.26 -10.41 9.52
C ASP A 237 -20.33 -11.62 9.37
N GLU A 238 -20.83 -12.76 8.86
CA GLU A 238 -20.02 -13.98 8.67
C GLU A 238 -18.92 -13.77 7.62
N THR A 239 -19.27 -13.19 6.47
CA THR A 239 -18.31 -12.89 5.40
C THR A 239 -17.30 -11.86 5.87
N TYR A 240 -17.75 -10.87 6.64
CA TYR A 240 -16.90 -9.83 7.21
C TYR A 240 -15.88 -10.41 8.21
N GLU A 241 -16.34 -11.14 9.23
CA GLU A 241 -15.47 -11.79 10.23
C GLU A 241 -14.44 -12.71 9.56
N LYS A 242 -14.88 -13.49 8.57
CA LYS A 242 -13.98 -14.38 7.85
C LYS A 242 -12.93 -13.63 7.04
N ASN A 243 -13.29 -12.52 6.38
CA ASN A 243 -12.30 -11.67 5.72
C ASN A 243 -11.31 -11.08 6.73
N CYS A 244 -11.76 -10.65 7.92
CA CYS A 244 -10.88 -10.19 8.99
C CYS A 244 -9.89 -11.27 9.43
N LEU A 245 -10.35 -12.52 9.60
CA LEU A 245 -9.48 -13.65 9.93
C LEU A 245 -8.46 -13.96 8.84
N TYR A 246 -8.88 -13.88 7.57
CA TYR A 246 -7.96 -14.05 6.45
C TYR A 246 -6.91 -12.93 6.40
N ALA A 247 -7.33 -11.68 6.52
CA ALA A 247 -6.42 -10.53 6.50
C ALA A 247 -5.41 -10.62 7.65
N LEU A 248 -5.85 -11.01 8.85
CA LEU A 248 -4.95 -11.24 9.98
C LEU A 248 -3.91 -12.34 9.66
N ALA A 249 -4.34 -13.44 9.03
CA ALA A 249 -3.41 -14.50 8.62
C ALA A 249 -2.39 -14.02 7.56
N GLU A 250 -2.82 -13.20 6.60
CA GLU A 250 -1.94 -12.62 5.56
C GLU A 250 -0.93 -11.62 6.13
N ILE A 251 -1.35 -10.84 7.12
CA ILE A 251 -0.51 -9.93 7.90
C ILE A 251 0.58 -10.74 8.63
N ILE A 252 0.18 -11.80 9.34
CA ILE A 252 1.12 -12.70 10.05
C ILE A 252 2.10 -13.34 9.07
N VAL A 253 1.59 -13.82 7.92
CA VAL A 253 2.42 -14.37 6.83
C VAL A 253 3.42 -13.34 6.30
N SER A 254 3.01 -12.08 6.15
CA SER A 254 3.90 -11.01 5.68
C SER A 254 5.10 -10.81 6.59
N ILE A 255 4.88 -10.91 7.90
CA ILE A 255 5.93 -10.79 8.90
C ILE A 255 6.80 -12.04 8.93
N MET A 256 6.20 -13.22 8.94
CA MET A 256 6.96 -14.47 9.13
C MET A 256 7.77 -14.86 7.90
N ILE A 257 7.24 -14.64 6.69
CA ILE A 257 7.89 -15.06 5.44
C ILE A 257 8.67 -13.91 4.82
N PHE A 258 8.03 -12.75 4.63
CA PHE A 258 8.64 -11.63 3.91
C PHE A 258 9.44 -10.71 4.82
N LYS A 259 9.27 -10.87 6.15
CA LYS A 259 9.88 -10.03 7.16
C LYS A 259 9.51 -8.58 6.92
N ILE A 260 8.24 -8.34 6.61
CA ILE A 260 7.68 -7.01 6.35
C ILE A 260 6.58 -6.73 7.37
N ILE A 261 6.64 -5.54 7.96
CA ILE A 261 5.60 -4.98 8.84
C ILE A 261 5.07 -3.73 8.17
N ASN A 262 3.75 -3.57 8.12
CA ASN A 262 3.13 -2.30 7.79
C ASN A 262 2.34 -1.81 9.00
N TYR A 263 2.63 -0.59 9.44
CA TYR A 263 1.99 0.02 10.61
C TYR A 263 0.74 0.83 10.25
N ASP A 264 0.20 0.62 9.05
CA ASP A 264 -1.04 1.22 8.53
C ASP A 264 -2.01 0.13 8.03
N TRP A 265 -1.87 -1.09 8.56
CA TRP A 265 -2.81 -2.17 8.27
C TRP A 265 -4.10 -1.98 9.08
N HIS A 266 -5.18 -1.68 8.37
CA HIS A 266 -6.49 -1.45 8.94
C HIS A 266 -7.61 -1.84 7.99
N ILE A 267 -8.85 -1.90 8.47
CA ILE A 267 -10.01 -2.32 7.65
C ILE A 267 -10.19 -1.48 6.37
N GLY A 268 -9.88 -0.18 6.40
CA GLY A 268 -9.87 0.67 5.19
C GLY A 268 -8.73 0.41 4.19
N ASN A 269 -7.72 -0.39 4.55
CA ASN A 269 -6.60 -0.79 3.70
C ASN A 269 -6.66 -2.30 3.39
N ILE A 270 -7.85 -2.88 3.47
CA ILE A 270 -8.11 -4.28 3.14
C ILE A 270 -9.31 -4.34 2.20
N PHE A 271 -9.09 -4.88 1.00
CA PHE A 271 -10.17 -5.30 0.12
C PHE A 271 -10.68 -6.67 0.57
N GLY A 272 -11.83 -6.70 1.23
CA GLY A 272 -12.56 -7.92 1.57
C GLY A 272 -13.16 -8.57 0.34
N SER A 273 -13.03 -9.89 0.22
CA SER A 273 -13.68 -10.63 -0.85
C SER A 273 -15.17 -10.84 -0.57
N ILE A 274 -16.00 -10.55 -1.56
CA ILE A 274 -17.43 -10.89 -1.56
C ILE A 274 -17.61 -12.41 -1.73
N ASP A 275 -16.72 -13.06 -2.48
CA ASP A 275 -16.68 -14.51 -2.66
C ASP A 275 -15.65 -15.13 -1.71
N LEU A 276 -16.11 -15.86 -0.68
CA LEU A 276 -15.25 -16.50 0.32
C LEU A 276 -14.31 -17.60 -0.25
N GLN A 277 -14.40 -17.93 -1.54
CA GLN A 277 -13.40 -18.75 -2.23
C GLN A 277 -12.13 -17.96 -2.58
N LYS A 278 -12.24 -16.63 -2.68
CA LYS A 278 -11.12 -15.71 -2.82
C LYS A 278 -10.71 -15.20 -1.44
N GLN A 279 -9.48 -14.70 -1.38
CA GLN A 279 -8.88 -14.17 -0.15
C GLN A 279 -8.91 -12.64 -0.23
N PRO A 280 -9.02 -11.94 0.90
CA PRO A 280 -8.87 -10.50 0.91
C PRO A 280 -7.51 -10.08 0.34
N LEU A 281 -7.38 -8.79 0.02
CA LEU A 281 -6.13 -8.22 -0.47
C LEU A 281 -5.75 -7.04 0.41
N LEU A 282 -4.52 -7.06 0.90
CA LEU A 282 -3.89 -5.95 1.60
C LEU A 282 -3.46 -4.88 0.58
N ILE A 283 -3.74 -3.62 0.89
CA ILE A 283 -3.35 -2.46 0.07
C ILE A 283 -2.61 -1.42 0.91
N ASP A 284 -2.09 -0.40 0.21
CA ASP A 284 -1.34 0.74 0.75
C ASP A 284 -0.10 0.34 1.58
N PHE A 285 1.02 0.18 0.89
CA PHE A 285 2.28 -0.24 1.48
C PHE A 285 3.21 0.94 1.83
N GLY A 286 2.71 2.18 1.75
CA GLY A 286 3.50 3.40 1.97
C GLY A 286 4.15 3.50 3.36
N ASN A 287 3.65 2.73 4.31
CA ASN A 287 4.05 2.71 5.71
C ASN A 287 4.68 1.35 6.10
N SER A 288 5.36 0.70 5.15
CA SER A 288 5.99 -0.60 5.37
C SER A 288 7.47 -0.51 5.75
N ILE A 289 7.91 -1.48 6.57
CA ILE A 289 9.28 -1.70 7.01
C ILE A 289 9.69 -3.11 6.60
N ASP A 290 10.83 -3.23 5.92
CA ASP A 290 11.51 -4.49 5.64
C ASP A 290 12.51 -4.77 6.78
N LEU A 291 12.18 -5.72 7.66
CA LEU A 291 12.97 -6.07 8.86
C LEU A 291 14.33 -6.69 8.53
N ILE A 292 14.55 -7.06 7.26
CA ILE A 292 15.85 -7.48 6.76
C ILE A 292 16.59 -6.24 6.32
N ASN A 293 16.07 -5.52 5.33
CA ASN A 293 16.86 -4.52 4.60
C ASN A 293 16.91 -3.13 5.24
N ASP A 294 15.91 -2.75 6.03
CA ASP A 294 15.92 -1.46 6.71
C ASP A 294 16.91 -1.48 7.88
N LYS A 295 17.57 -0.34 8.10
CA LYS A 295 18.50 -0.24 9.22
C LYS A 295 17.70 -0.38 10.51
N TYR A 296 18.26 -1.17 11.43
CA TYR A 296 17.72 -1.32 12.78
C TYR A 296 17.50 0.05 13.44
N ASP A 297 18.43 0.98 13.23
CA ASP A 297 18.30 2.36 13.71
C ASP A 297 17.13 3.12 13.08
N ASP A 298 16.67 2.83 11.85
CA ASP A 298 15.50 3.52 11.30
C ASP A 298 14.20 3.01 11.93
N VAL A 299 14.18 1.72 12.31
CA VAL A 299 13.08 1.09 13.04
C VAL A 299 13.06 1.54 14.50
N ILE A 300 14.22 1.54 15.16
CA ILE A 300 14.39 2.05 16.52
C ILE A 300 14.22 3.55 16.57
N ASN A 301 14.84 4.36 15.72
CA ASN A 301 14.63 5.81 15.73
C ASN A 301 13.18 6.16 15.46
N THR A 302 12.46 5.35 14.67
CA THR A 302 11.00 5.44 14.66
C THR A 302 10.50 5.16 16.07
N TYR A 303 10.67 3.97 16.64
CA TYR A 303 10.27 3.62 18.01
C TYR A 303 10.63 4.66 19.10
N ASP A 304 11.91 5.02 19.25
CA ASP A 304 12.47 5.99 20.18
C ASP A 304 11.92 7.40 19.96
N TYR A 305 11.74 7.83 18.71
CA TYR A 305 11.05 9.09 18.43
C TYR A 305 9.60 9.04 18.90
N LEU A 306 8.90 7.91 18.73
CA LEU A 306 7.52 7.72 19.19
C LEU A 306 7.45 7.65 20.73
N PHE A 307 8.47 7.10 21.39
CA PHE A 307 8.49 6.82 22.83
C PHE A 307 9.05 7.98 23.66
N HIS A 308 10.18 8.56 23.27
CA HIS A 308 10.82 9.67 23.99
C HIS A 308 10.18 11.02 23.72
N ASN A 309 9.43 11.18 22.62
CA ASN A 309 8.54 12.33 22.44
C ASN A 309 7.12 12.07 22.99
N GLN A 310 6.95 11.22 24.02
CA GLN A 310 5.74 11.18 24.86
C GLN A 310 5.74 12.21 26.00
N ALA A 311 6.85 12.91 26.25
CA ALA A 311 6.87 14.09 27.14
C ALA A 311 5.76 15.12 26.83
N PRO A 312 5.35 15.39 25.56
CA PRO A 312 4.19 16.20 25.22
C PRO A 312 2.86 15.58 25.66
N PHE A 313 2.74 14.27 25.81
CA PHE A 313 1.49 13.62 26.23
C PHE A 313 1.24 13.85 27.73
N GLU A 314 2.23 13.62 28.58
CA GLU A 314 2.15 13.97 30.01
C GLU A 314 2.00 15.47 30.22
N LEU A 315 2.74 16.30 29.46
CA LEU A 315 2.60 17.77 29.50
C LEU A 315 1.22 18.24 29.00
N ASN A 316 0.64 17.61 27.98
CA ASN A 316 -0.70 17.95 27.48
C ASN A 316 -1.79 17.52 28.46
N ILE A 317 -1.70 16.33 29.07
CA ILE A 317 -2.64 15.93 30.12
C ILE A 317 -2.54 16.89 31.30
N ARG A 318 -1.33 17.26 31.72
CA ARG A 318 -1.13 18.24 32.80
C ARG A 318 -1.68 19.63 32.42
N ALA A 319 -1.50 20.07 31.19
CA ALA A 319 -2.02 21.34 30.70
C ALA A 319 -3.56 21.33 30.55
N ILE A 320 -4.16 20.21 30.12
CA ILE A 320 -5.62 20.02 30.06
C ILE A 320 -6.20 20.01 31.47
N ASN A 321 -5.60 19.26 32.39
CA ASN A 321 -6.03 19.21 33.80
C ASN A 321 -5.89 20.58 34.46
N ASN A 322 -4.82 21.33 34.19
CA ASN A 322 -4.67 22.69 34.69
C ASN A 322 -5.72 23.66 34.12
N LYS A 323 -6.10 23.51 32.83
CA LYS A 323 -7.17 24.31 32.23
C LYS A 323 -8.55 23.97 32.79
N LEU A 324 -8.84 22.68 33.03
CA LEU A 324 -10.08 22.24 33.65
C LEU A 324 -10.19 22.72 35.10
N ASN A 325 -9.10 22.61 35.86
CA ASN A 325 -9.05 23.12 37.23
C ASN A 325 -9.15 24.64 37.30
N ALA A 326 -8.57 25.37 36.34
CA ALA A 326 -8.72 26.82 36.26
C ALA A 326 -10.17 27.23 35.90
N ALA A 327 -10.80 26.54 34.95
CA ALA A 327 -12.20 26.79 34.58
C ALA A 327 -13.18 26.52 35.74
N ASN A 328 -12.88 25.54 36.60
CA ASN A 328 -13.69 25.25 37.78
C ASN A 328 -13.48 26.22 38.95
N ASN A 329 -12.43 27.04 38.91
CA ASN A 329 -12.12 28.01 39.98
C ASN A 329 -12.64 29.43 39.68
N ASP A 330 -13.17 29.68 38.48
CA ASP A 330 -13.69 31.00 38.08
C ASP A 330 -15.23 31.13 38.23
N ASP A 331 -15.94 30.06 38.63
CA ASP A 331 -17.38 30.08 38.93
C ASP A 331 -17.64 30.01 40.44
N ASP A 332 -17.53 31.17 41.09
CA ASP A 332 -17.67 31.37 42.55
C ASP A 332 -19.13 31.31 43.06
N ASP A 333 -20.06 30.62 42.38
CA ASP A 333 -21.50 30.66 42.73
C ASP A 333 -22.34 29.41 42.36
N ASN A 334 -21.76 28.23 42.13
CA ASN A 334 -22.55 27.00 41.90
C ASN A 334 -22.20 25.85 42.87
N ASP A 335 -22.99 25.75 43.94
CA ASP A 335 -22.91 24.78 45.05
C ASP A 335 -23.21 23.29 44.68
N ASP A 336 -23.30 22.92 43.40
CA ASP A 336 -23.66 21.54 42.98
C ASP A 336 -22.75 20.97 41.87
N VAL A 337 -21.44 21.28 41.89
CA VAL A 337 -20.46 20.58 41.05
C VAL A 337 -19.86 19.40 41.82
N PRO A 338 -19.92 18.16 41.32
CA PRO A 338 -19.32 17.01 42.00
C PRO A 338 -17.81 17.24 42.14
N THR A 339 -17.34 17.44 43.36
CA THR A 339 -15.92 17.42 43.69
C THR A 339 -15.36 16.06 43.25
N LEU A 340 -14.48 16.07 42.24
CA LEU A 340 -13.64 14.93 41.92
C LEU A 340 -12.84 14.61 43.18
N GLU A 341 -13.17 13.49 43.83
CA GLU A 341 -12.45 13.02 45.01
C GLU A 341 -10.95 13.05 44.74
N GLU A 342 -10.24 13.80 45.58
CA GLU A 342 -8.80 13.93 45.54
C GLU A 342 -8.15 12.54 45.62
N GLY A 343 -7.39 12.18 44.59
CA GLY A 343 -6.25 11.30 44.79
C GLY A 343 -6.39 9.81 44.43
N GLU A 344 -7.20 9.44 43.43
CA GLU A 344 -6.79 8.26 42.64
C GLU A 344 -5.54 8.65 41.84
N ASN A 345 -4.36 8.42 42.43
CA ASN A 345 -3.12 8.28 41.67
C ASN A 345 -3.38 7.20 40.63
N ILE A 346 -3.70 7.61 39.41
CA ILE A 346 -3.78 6.71 38.28
C ILE A 346 -2.36 6.18 38.13
N ASP A 347 -2.15 4.96 38.60
CA ASP A 347 -0.93 4.22 38.33
C ASP A 347 -0.91 3.92 36.82
N ILE A 348 -0.38 4.86 36.05
CA ILE A 348 0.02 4.66 34.66
C ILE A 348 1.36 3.92 34.67
N SER A 349 1.47 2.85 35.46
CA SER A 349 2.52 1.86 35.26
C SER A 349 2.30 1.30 33.87
N ILE A 350 3.15 1.80 32.96
CA ILE A 350 3.25 1.29 31.59
C ILE A 350 3.61 -0.19 31.77
N PRO A 351 2.77 -1.13 31.28
CA PRO A 351 2.95 -2.55 31.58
C PRO A 351 4.38 -2.97 31.27
N HIS A 352 4.98 -3.82 32.09
CA HIS A 352 6.40 -4.17 31.99
C HIS A 352 6.88 -4.55 30.57
N TYR A 353 5.98 -4.96 29.66
CA TYR A 353 6.21 -5.13 28.23
C TYR A 353 6.70 -3.90 27.44
N THR A 354 6.68 -2.69 28.02
CA THR A 354 7.05 -1.43 27.34
C THR A 354 8.37 -0.83 27.81
N ASN A 355 9.18 -1.55 28.57
CA ASN A 355 10.57 -1.14 28.71
C ASN A 355 11.26 -1.36 27.35
N HIS A 356 12.10 -0.41 26.92
CA HIS A 356 12.83 -0.49 25.64
C HIS A 356 13.54 -1.86 25.46
N ASP A 357 13.98 -2.48 26.56
CA ASP A 357 14.56 -3.83 26.57
C ASP A 357 13.60 -4.92 26.08
N ASN A 358 12.30 -4.82 26.37
CA ASN A 358 11.30 -5.79 25.93
C ASN A 358 10.94 -5.63 24.46
N TYR A 359 10.97 -4.42 23.90
CA TYR A 359 10.76 -4.24 22.46
C TYR A 359 11.86 -4.90 21.63
N ASN A 360 13.14 -4.69 21.99
CA ASN A 360 14.25 -5.32 21.27
C ASN A 360 14.15 -6.85 21.33
N ASN A 361 13.84 -7.39 22.51
CA ASN A 361 13.64 -8.83 22.69
C ASN A 361 12.45 -9.34 21.87
N ASP A 362 11.32 -8.63 21.87
CA ASP A 362 10.12 -9.01 21.12
C ASP A 362 10.36 -8.93 19.61
N PHE A 363 11.05 -7.88 19.15
CA PHE A 363 11.46 -7.69 17.78
C PHE A 363 12.38 -8.83 17.31
N ASP A 364 13.43 -9.13 18.08
CA ASP A 364 14.35 -10.21 17.77
C ASP A 364 13.65 -11.57 17.78
N GLU A 365 12.76 -11.81 18.74
CA GLU A 365 11.97 -13.04 18.76
C GLU A 365 11.08 -13.16 17.51
N ILE A 366 10.32 -12.12 17.16
CA ILE A 366 9.43 -12.10 15.98
C ILE A 366 10.22 -12.25 14.69
N LYS A 367 11.38 -11.59 14.60
CA LYS A 367 12.30 -11.75 13.47
C LYS A 367 12.75 -13.20 13.31
N ASN A 368 12.89 -13.93 14.41
CA ASN A 368 13.32 -15.33 14.43
C ASN A 368 12.18 -16.36 14.36
N ILE A 369 10.91 -15.96 14.49
CA ILE A 369 9.77 -16.87 14.27
C ILE A 369 9.80 -17.37 12.82
N SER A 370 9.86 -18.69 12.67
CA SER A 370 9.87 -19.37 11.38
C SER A 370 8.48 -19.88 11.04
N PHE A 371 8.08 -19.78 9.76
CA PHE A 371 6.85 -20.41 9.30
C PHE A 371 6.90 -21.95 9.39
N LEU A 372 8.09 -22.55 9.46
CA LEU A 372 8.26 -24.00 9.62
C LEU A 372 7.71 -24.52 10.96
N ASP A 373 7.72 -23.67 11.99
CA ASP A 373 7.14 -23.97 13.30
C ASP A 373 5.67 -24.39 13.15
N PHE A 374 4.96 -23.80 12.18
CA PHE A 374 3.54 -24.02 11.90
C PHE A 374 3.26 -25.18 10.95
N HIS A 375 4.28 -25.86 10.40
CA HIS A 375 4.05 -27.07 9.61
C HIS A 375 3.92 -28.33 10.48
N ASN A 376 4.59 -28.35 11.63
CA ASN A 376 4.70 -29.52 12.51
C ASN A 376 3.84 -29.38 13.77
N ILE A 377 2.70 -28.69 13.66
CA ILE A 377 1.76 -28.49 14.76
C ILE A 377 1.24 -29.83 15.24
N ASN A 378 1.34 -30.05 16.54
CA ASN A 378 0.79 -31.18 17.27
C ASN A 378 0.38 -30.71 18.68
N GLU A 379 -0.30 -31.56 19.44
CA GLU A 379 -0.79 -31.20 20.77
C GLU A 379 0.32 -30.75 21.73
N SER A 380 1.57 -31.25 21.57
CA SER A 380 2.67 -30.88 22.47
C SER A 380 3.27 -29.50 22.22
N ASN A 381 3.11 -28.92 21.03
CA ASN A 381 3.63 -27.59 20.70
C ASN A 381 2.54 -26.54 20.40
N LYS A 382 1.26 -26.92 20.42
CA LYS A 382 0.14 -26.05 20.07
C LYS A 382 0.11 -24.75 20.87
N GLU A 383 0.22 -24.84 22.20
CA GLU A 383 0.21 -23.67 23.09
C GLU A 383 1.43 -22.76 22.92
N GLU A 384 2.61 -23.32 22.63
CA GLU A 384 3.81 -22.53 22.32
C GLU A 384 3.62 -21.72 21.04
N LEU A 385 3.12 -22.37 19.97
CA LEU A 385 2.88 -21.71 18.69
C LEU A 385 1.79 -20.66 18.78
N LYS A 386 0.77 -20.93 19.60
CA LYS A 386 -0.29 -19.97 19.91
C LYS A 386 0.28 -18.73 20.59
N THR A 387 1.12 -18.92 21.61
CA THR A 387 1.82 -17.82 22.29
C THR A 387 2.66 -17.00 21.31
N LYS A 388 3.36 -17.65 20.38
CA LYS A 388 4.12 -16.96 19.30
C LYS A 388 3.21 -16.11 18.39
N LEU A 389 2.04 -16.62 17.99
CA LEU A 389 1.09 -15.84 17.18
C LEU A 389 0.51 -14.65 17.94
N GLU A 390 0.11 -14.86 19.19
CA GLU A 390 -0.38 -13.77 20.04
C GLU A 390 0.69 -12.69 20.23
N LYS A 391 1.96 -13.08 20.38
CA LYS A 391 3.09 -12.16 20.44
C LYS A 391 3.24 -11.32 19.17
N ILE A 392 3.14 -11.92 17.99
CA ILE A 392 3.14 -11.19 16.71
C ILE A 392 1.99 -10.17 16.68
N ILE A 393 0.77 -10.58 17.05
CA ILE A 393 -0.41 -9.71 17.03
C ILE A 393 -0.22 -8.51 17.97
N ARG A 394 0.22 -8.76 19.21
CA ARG A 394 0.50 -7.71 20.19
C ARG A 394 1.55 -6.74 19.69
N PHE A 395 2.61 -7.24 19.06
CA PHE A 395 3.67 -6.40 18.51
C PHE A 395 3.17 -5.48 17.40
N ILE A 396 2.34 -5.98 16.47
CA ILE A 396 1.76 -5.15 15.40
C ILE A 396 0.83 -4.10 15.99
N ALA A 397 -0.05 -4.49 16.91
CA ALA A 397 -0.98 -3.58 17.57
C ALA A 397 -0.24 -2.47 18.31
N TYR A 398 0.88 -2.82 18.96
CA TYR A 398 1.76 -1.85 19.60
C TYR A 398 2.40 -0.90 18.58
N MET A 399 2.94 -1.41 17.47
CA MET A 399 3.59 -0.57 16.45
C MET A 399 2.61 0.40 15.79
N ASP A 400 1.40 -0.06 15.48
CA ASP A 400 0.29 0.77 14.99
C ASP A 400 -0.08 1.85 16.03
N TYR A 401 -0.27 1.46 17.29
CA TYR A 401 -0.52 2.39 18.39
C TYR A 401 0.56 3.47 18.50
N ALA A 402 1.83 3.06 18.59
CA ALA A 402 2.95 3.97 18.76
C ALA A 402 3.03 4.96 17.58
N LYS A 403 2.86 4.47 16.35
CA LYS A 403 2.89 5.33 15.16
C LYS A 403 1.77 6.36 15.18
N ASN A 404 0.54 5.92 15.43
CA ASN A 404 -0.64 6.76 15.33
C ASN A 404 -0.77 7.73 16.51
N CYS A 405 -0.24 7.38 17.69
CA CYS A 405 -0.27 8.25 18.88
C CYS A 405 0.88 9.28 18.95
N SER A 406 2.02 9.04 18.26
CA SER A 406 3.17 9.96 18.28
C SER A 406 3.01 11.26 17.49
N LYS A 407 2.10 11.27 16.50
CA LYS A 407 1.90 12.45 15.66
C LYS A 407 1.14 13.43 16.53
N THR A 408 1.84 14.45 17.01
CA THR A 408 1.43 15.58 17.89
C THR A 408 0.17 16.37 17.47
N GLN A 409 -0.60 15.89 16.50
CA GLN A 409 -1.96 16.36 16.27
C GLN A 409 -2.87 15.70 17.31
N VAL A 410 -3.31 16.50 18.26
CA VAL A 410 -4.34 16.25 19.30
C VAL A 410 -5.65 15.64 18.75
N ILE A 411 -5.78 15.53 17.43
CA ILE A 411 -6.83 14.79 16.76
C ILE A 411 -6.48 13.31 16.82
N LEU A 412 -7.10 12.62 17.79
CA LEU A 412 -7.12 11.17 18.00
C LEU A 412 -6.99 10.38 16.68
N LYS A 413 -5.76 10.09 16.25
CA LYS A 413 -5.54 9.05 15.25
C LYS A 413 -5.58 7.74 16.02
N TYR A 414 -6.77 7.17 16.01
CA TYR A 414 -7.02 5.84 16.57
C TYR A 414 -6.00 4.86 15.99
N PRO A 415 -5.43 3.98 16.82
CA PRO A 415 -4.73 2.79 16.33
C PRO A 415 -5.65 2.07 15.32
N GLN A 416 -5.21 1.98 14.07
CA GLN A 416 -6.07 1.58 12.96
C GLN A 416 -6.15 0.04 12.83
N PHE A 417 -5.23 -0.69 13.46
CA PHE A 417 -5.26 -2.15 13.55
C PHE A 417 -6.29 -2.66 14.57
N ILE A 418 -6.65 -1.83 15.55
CA ILE A 418 -7.58 -2.21 16.62
C ILE A 418 -8.99 -2.55 16.13
N PRO A 419 -9.62 -1.81 15.20
CA PRO A 419 -10.88 -2.24 14.59
C PRO A 419 -10.85 -3.68 14.06
N LEU A 420 -9.74 -4.09 13.43
CA LEU A 420 -9.57 -5.46 12.95
C LEU A 420 -9.55 -6.45 14.12
N LEU A 421 -8.85 -6.12 15.21
CA LEU A 421 -8.79 -6.96 16.39
C LEU A 421 -10.10 -6.99 17.19
N ASP A 422 -10.85 -5.89 17.24
CA ASP A 422 -12.14 -5.83 17.95
C ASP A 422 -13.14 -6.80 17.32
N VAL A 423 -13.20 -6.87 15.99
CA VAL A 423 -14.03 -7.85 15.27
C VAL A 423 -13.66 -9.27 15.66
N LEU A 424 -12.36 -9.54 15.82
CA LEU A 424 -11.87 -10.89 16.07
C LEU A 424 -11.91 -11.30 17.54
N TYR A 425 -11.80 -10.37 18.48
CA TYR A 425 -11.71 -10.68 19.90
C TYR A 425 -12.92 -10.19 20.71
N GLY A 426 -13.87 -9.50 20.07
CA GLY A 426 -15.12 -9.05 20.67
C GLY A 426 -14.90 -8.09 21.82
N MET A 427 -14.01 -7.11 21.67
CA MET A 427 -13.72 -6.15 22.75
C MET A 427 -14.90 -5.20 23.01
N GLY A 428 -15.89 -5.17 22.12
CA GLY A 428 -17.13 -4.38 22.26
C GLY A 428 -16.88 -2.88 22.18
N MET A 429 -15.68 -2.44 21.82
CA MET A 429 -15.29 -1.05 22.04
C MET A 429 -15.76 -0.10 20.94
N TRP A 430 -16.12 -0.63 19.78
CA TRP A 430 -16.59 0.18 18.66
C TRP A 430 -18.11 0.22 18.53
N TYR A 431 -18.81 -0.75 19.15
CA TYR A 431 -20.27 -0.89 19.02
C TYR A 431 -21.06 -0.11 20.07
N ASP A 432 -20.46 0.27 21.20
CA ASP A 432 -21.14 1.06 22.23
C ASP A 432 -21.12 2.57 21.98
N TYR A 433 -20.50 3.02 20.88
CA TYR A 433 -20.53 4.42 20.45
C TYR A 433 -21.49 4.56 19.26
N GLU A 434 -22.79 4.58 19.54
CA GLU A 434 -23.77 5.11 18.58
C GLU A 434 -23.55 6.62 18.47
N PHE A 435 -22.69 7.02 17.52
CA PHE A 435 -22.64 8.42 17.11
C PHE A 435 -23.92 8.73 16.34
N PRO A 436 -24.59 9.87 16.61
CA PRO A 436 -25.69 10.33 15.78
C PRO A 436 -25.25 10.33 14.31
N PRO A 437 -26.04 9.78 13.36
CA PRO A 437 -25.59 9.43 12.01
C PRO A 437 -25.20 10.62 11.11
N ASN A 438 -25.23 11.85 11.63
CA ASN A 438 -24.98 13.09 10.89
C ASN A 438 -23.92 14.00 11.53
N LEU A 439 -23.18 13.52 12.53
CA LEU A 439 -22.10 14.33 13.10
C LEU A 439 -20.93 14.42 12.13
N SER A 440 -20.55 15.65 11.78
CA SER A 440 -19.25 15.92 11.18
C SER A 440 -18.12 15.44 12.11
N ARG A 441 -16.94 15.22 11.56
CA ARG A 441 -15.77 14.77 12.34
C ARG A 441 -15.50 15.65 13.57
N SER A 442 -15.62 16.98 13.43
CA SER A 442 -15.46 17.92 14.55
C SER A 442 -16.54 17.77 15.62
N GLU A 443 -17.76 17.40 15.24
CA GLU A 443 -18.86 17.17 16.18
C GLU A 443 -18.73 15.82 16.87
N ILE A 444 -18.21 14.78 16.19
CA ILE A 444 -17.84 13.52 16.84
C ILE A 444 -16.75 13.78 17.88
N GLU A 445 -15.72 14.57 17.55
CA GLU A 445 -14.65 14.93 18.47
C GLU A 445 -15.17 15.71 19.69
N ALA A 446 -16.05 16.69 19.47
CA ALA A 446 -16.72 17.42 20.55
C ALA A 446 -17.62 16.51 21.40
N TYR A 447 -18.37 15.61 20.76
CA TYR A 447 -19.23 14.64 21.44
C TYR A 447 -18.43 13.67 22.30
N ILE A 448 -17.27 13.18 21.81
CA ILE A 448 -16.35 12.35 22.58
C ILE A 448 -15.82 13.14 23.78
N HIS A 449 -15.34 14.37 23.56
CA HIS A 449 -14.84 15.24 24.62
C HIS A 449 -15.89 15.54 25.70
N GLN A 450 -17.15 15.76 25.29
CA GLN A 450 -18.24 16.17 26.18
C GLN A 450 -18.84 14.98 26.96
N ASN A 451 -18.98 13.82 26.33
CA ASN A 451 -19.68 12.67 26.93
C ASN A 451 -18.73 11.62 27.50
N TYR A 452 -17.47 11.59 27.05
CA TYR A 452 -16.48 10.63 27.48
C TYR A 452 -15.28 11.40 28.03
N LYS A 453 -15.23 11.53 29.36
CA LYS A 453 -14.05 12.08 30.05
C LYS A 453 -12.80 11.48 29.42
N LEU A 454 -11.90 12.31 28.88
CA LEU A 454 -10.70 11.85 28.14
C LEU A 454 -9.93 10.77 28.90
N ASP A 455 -9.94 10.82 30.23
CA ASP A 455 -9.33 9.81 31.10
C ASP A 455 -9.91 8.41 30.90
N LYS A 456 -11.23 8.27 30.72
CA LYS A 456 -11.87 6.98 30.46
C LYS A 456 -11.52 6.46 29.06
N PHE A 457 -11.42 7.35 28.09
CA PHE A 457 -11.06 7.03 26.71
C PHE A 457 -9.57 6.62 26.59
N ASN A 458 -8.65 7.39 27.18
CA ASN A 458 -7.22 7.06 27.26
C ASN A 458 -6.98 5.78 28.07
N LYS A 459 -7.70 5.57 29.19
CA LYS A 459 -7.66 4.32 29.96
C LYS A 459 -8.14 3.14 29.12
N THR A 460 -9.17 3.31 28.30
CA THR A 460 -9.68 2.29 27.38
C THR A 460 -8.64 1.95 26.30
N GLN A 461 -8.00 2.95 25.67
CA GLN A 461 -6.94 2.72 24.69
C GLN A 461 -5.68 2.06 25.28
N PHE A 462 -5.25 2.48 26.47
CA PHE A 462 -4.14 1.82 27.19
C PHE A 462 -4.50 0.39 27.63
N ASN A 463 -5.76 0.13 27.97
CA ASN A 463 -6.22 -1.20 28.34
C ASN A 463 -6.24 -2.16 27.14
N ILE A 464 -6.30 -1.67 25.90
CA ILE A 464 -6.15 -2.51 24.69
C ILE A 464 -4.78 -3.21 24.67
N LEU A 465 -3.72 -2.48 25.00
CA LEU A 465 -2.37 -3.05 25.08
C LEU A 465 -2.21 -3.99 26.29
N LYS A 466 -3.07 -3.83 27.31
CA LYS A 466 -3.16 -4.72 28.48
C LYS A 466 -4.16 -5.87 28.27
N PHE A 467 -4.89 -5.90 27.16
CA PHE A 467 -5.89 -6.94 26.92
C PHE A 467 -5.19 -8.28 26.73
N ASP A 468 -5.72 -9.30 27.39
CA ASP A 468 -5.24 -10.66 27.22
C ASP A 468 -5.83 -11.18 25.90
N TRP A 469 -5.12 -10.89 24.80
CA TRP A 469 -5.45 -11.34 23.44
C TRP A 469 -5.33 -12.85 23.32
N LYS A 470 -6.18 -13.59 24.05
CA LYS A 470 -6.23 -15.03 24.01
C LYS A 470 -6.87 -15.45 22.72
N MET A 471 -6.05 -16.01 21.84
CA MET A 471 -6.52 -16.64 20.63
C MET A 471 -7.35 -17.87 21.04
N ASP A 472 -8.59 -17.98 20.58
CA ASP A 472 -9.31 -19.24 20.77
C ASP A 472 -8.77 -20.32 19.81
N GLU A 473 -9.08 -21.57 20.11
CA GLU A 473 -8.59 -22.71 19.34
C GLU A 473 -9.05 -22.69 17.87
N ARG A 474 -10.27 -22.19 17.59
CA ARG A 474 -10.81 -22.13 16.23
C ARG A 474 -10.04 -21.11 15.38
N LYS A 475 -9.76 -19.94 15.94
CA LYS A 475 -8.97 -18.88 15.28
C LYS A 475 -7.53 -19.34 15.06
N PHE A 476 -6.93 -19.97 16.07
CA PHE A 476 -5.60 -20.55 15.96
C PHE A 476 -5.53 -21.59 14.83
N ASP A 477 -6.43 -22.55 14.82
CA ASP A 477 -6.47 -23.61 13.81
C ASP A 477 -6.73 -23.02 12.41
N PHE A 478 -7.59 -21.99 12.30
CA PHE A 478 -7.83 -21.27 11.06
C PHE A 478 -6.55 -20.62 10.53
N ILE A 479 -5.89 -19.76 11.33
CA ILE A 479 -4.67 -19.04 10.93
C ILE A 479 -3.58 -20.04 10.55
N CYS A 480 -3.37 -21.08 11.35
CA CYS A 480 -2.41 -22.13 11.06
C CYS A 480 -2.72 -22.87 9.76
N SER A 481 -4.00 -23.14 9.46
CA SER A 481 -4.41 -23.75 8.19
C SER A 481 -4.05 -22.87 6.99
N LYS A 482 -4.14 -21.53 7.14
CA LYS A 482 -3.79 -20.57 6.09
C LYS A 482 -2.30 -20.43 5.90
N ILE A 483 -1.53 -20.33 6.98
CA ILE A 483 -0.07 -20.36 6.92
C ILE A 483 0.34 -21.61 6.14
N LYS A 484 -0.09 -22.81 6.55
CA LYS A 484 0.20 -24.08 5.85
C LYS A 484 -0.20 -24.07 4.36
N LYS A 485 -1.35 -23.46 4.03
CA LYS A 485 -1.84 -23.36 2.64
C LYS A 485 -0.96 -22.43 1.80
N ILE A 486 -0.45 -21.35 2.37
CA ILE A 486 0.44 -20.37 1.71
C ILE A 486 1.89 -20.88 1.68
N THR A 487 2.29 -21.73 2.62
CA THR A 487 3.66 -22.24 2.75
C THR A 487 3.81 -23.70 2.35
N LYS A 488 2.90 -24.26 1.53
CA LYS A 488 2.91 -25.70 1.16
C LYS A 488 4.32 -26.29 1.02
N ARG A 489 4.50 -27.47 1.62
CA ARG A 489 5.79 -28.19 1.72
C ARG A 489 6.48 -28.43 0.37
N GLU A 490 5.75 -28.45 -0.73
CA GLU A 490 6.33 -28.54 -2.08
C GLU A 490 7.21 -27.34 -2.44
N ASN A 491 7.02 -26.20 -1.76
CA ASN A 491 7.82 -24.99 -1.89
C ASN A 491 8.96 -24.90 -0.87
N GLU A 492 9.14 -25.92 -0.03
CA GLU A 492 10.19 -26.00 0.98
C GLU A 492 11.58 -25.67 0.40
N PRO A 493 11.97 -26.06 -0.82
CA PRO A 493 13.25 -25.62 -1.40
C PRO A 493 13.37 -24.10 -1.58
N ILE A 494 12.33 -23.44 -2.10
CA ILE A 494 12.30 -21.97 -2.32
C ILE A 494 12.31 -21.26 -0.96
N LEU A 495 11.54 -21.79 -0.02
CA LEU A 495 11.45 -21.24 1.33
C LEU A 495 12.77 -21.43 2.09
N ASN A 496 13.45 -22.57 1.94
CA ASN A 496 14.76 -22.83 2.54
C ASN A 496 15.85 -21.93 1.97
N GLU A 497 15.79 -21.61 0.67
CA GLU A 497 16.69 -20.63 0.05
C GLU A 497 16.50 -19.25 0.69
N LYS A 498 15.25 -18.80 0.91
CA LYS A 498 14.96 -17.56 1.63
C LYS A 498 15.40 -17.57 3.09
N ILE A 499 15.15 -18.67 3.80
CA ILE A 499 15.64 -18.83 5.18
C ILE A 499 17.16 -18.71 5.21
N LYS A 500 17.85 -19.29 4.23
CA LYS A 500 19.30 -19.20 4.11
C LYS A 500 19.75 -17.75 3.85
N GLU A 501 19.11 -17.04 2.93
CA GLU A 501 19.39 -15.61 2.68
C GLU A 501 19.22 -14.77 3.95
N ILE A 502 18.14 -15.00 4.71
CA ILE A 502 17.87 -14.34 5.99
C ILE A 502 18.95 -14.68 7.03
N SER A 503 19.32 -15.96 7.15
CA SER A 503 20.35 -16.41 8.09
C SER A 503 21.71 -15.83 7.75
N GLU A 504 22.10 -15.84 6.47
CA GLU A 504 23.36 -15.23 6.01
C GLU A 504 23.39 -13.72 6.26
N TYR A 505 22.26 -13.02 6.06
CA TYR A 505 22.14 -11.61 6.39
C TYR A 505 22.32 -11.34 7.89
N ASN A 506 21.62 -12.09 8.75
CA ASN A 506 21.74 -11.97 10.19
C ASN A 506 23.17 -12.25 10.66
N HIS A 507 23.84 -13.27 10.12
CA HIS A 507 25.23 -13.56 10.45
C HIS A 507 26.20 -12.43 10.04
N ARG A 508 25.99 -11.79 8.89
CA ARG A 508 26.85 -10.67 8.44
C ARG A 508 26.69 -9.44 9.32
N ASN A 509 25.47 -9.13 9.76
CA ASN A 509 25.21 -7.91 10.53
C ASN A 509 25.43 -8.07 12.03
N LEU A 510 25.21 -9.26 12.60
CA LEU A 510 25.55 -9.55 14.00
C LEU A 510 27.06 -9.72 14.22
N ALA A 511 27.83 -10.01 13.17
CA ALA A 511 29.29 -10.12 13.25
C ALA A 511 30.04 -8.78 13.22
N SER A 512 29.34 -7.64 13.18
CA SER A 512 29.95 -6.30 13.31
C SER A 512 29.60 -5.71 14.68
N PRO A 513 30.34 -6.03 15.76
CA PRO A 513 30.07 -5.46 17.07
C PRO A 513 30.67 -4.07 17.11
N TYR A 514 29.86 -3.04 16.83
CA TYR A 514 30.17 -1.62 16.98
C TYR A 514 31.43 -1.10 16.24
N PRO A 515 31.38 0.02 15.52
CA PRO A 515 32.62 0.71 15.17
C PRO A 515 33.32 1.08 16.49
N LYS A 516 34.55 0.59 16.69
CA LYS A 516 35.41 1.04 17.78
C LYS A 516 35.43 2.57 17.74
N LYS A 517 35.06 3.21 18.84
CA LYS A 517 34.83 4.66 19.02
C LYS A 517 35.98 5.60 18.60
N ASN A 518 37.08 5.11 18.00
CA ASN A 518 38.29 5.87 17.71
C ASN A 518 38.81 5.75 16.26
N GLU A 519 38.10 5.11 15.33
CA GLU A 519 38.55 5.09 13.93
C GLU A 519 38.02 6.32 13.18
N LYS A 520 38.95 7.22 12.83
CA LYS A 520 38.68 8.35 11.94
C LYS A 520 38.08 7.84 10.62
N PRO A 521 37.09 8.54 10.04
CA PRO A 521 36.46 8.12 8.80
C PRO A 521 37.52 8.03 7.70
N GLN A 522 37.78 6.81 7.21
CA GLN A 522 38.51 6.62 5.97
C GLN A 522 37.58 7.03 4.82
N ASN A 523 38.01 8.02 4.05
CA ASN A 523 37.36 8.44 2.81
C ASN A 523 37.13 7.22 1.91
N SER A 524 35.87 6.84 1.72
CA SER A 524 35.49 5.82 0.75
C SER A 524 35.72 6.37 -0.67
N PRO A 525 36.25 5.57 -1.61
CA PRO A 525 36.43 6.03 -2.97
C PRO A 525 35.07 6.19 -3.65
N LEU A 526 34.85 7.36 -4.23
CA LEU A 526 33.76 7.65 -5.17
C LEU A 526 33.80 6.63 -6.31
N TYR A 527 32.80 5.76 -6.39
CA TYR A 527 32.56 4.96 -7.59
C TYR A 527 32.00 5.86 -8.70
N PRO A 528 32.53 5.80 -9.93
CA PRO A 528 32.01 6.60 -11.02
C PRO A 528 30.66 6.03 -11.50
N ILE A 529 29.66 6.91 -11.54
CA ILE A 529 28.36 6.66 -12.17
C ILE A 529 28.59 6.58 -13.69
N PRO A 530 28.16 5.51 -14.39
CA PRO A 530 28.23 5.46 -15.84
C PRO A 530 27.13 6.34 -16.44
N MET A 531 27.52 7.55 -16.87
CA MET A 531 26.70 8.40 -17.73
C MET A 531 26.57 7.75 -19.11
N ALA A 532 25.39 7.21 -19.43
CA ALA A 532 25.05 6.86 -20.80
C ALA A 532 24.86 8.16 -21.60
N SER A 533 25.84 8.50 -22.43
CA SER A 533 25.73 9.62 -23.37
C SER A 533 24.74 9.28 -24.47
N LEU A 534 23.66 10.05 -24.56
CA LEU A 534 22.83 10.14 -25.75
C LEU A 534 23.66 10.77 -26.87
N ASN A 535 24.15 9.94 -27.80
CA ASN A 535 24.73 10.40 -29.05
C ASN A 535 23.61 10.91 -29.96
N THR A 536 23.47 12.23 -30.06
CA THR A 536 22.84 12.90 -31.21
C THR A 536 23.85 12.99 -32.35
N PRO A 537 23.55 12.46 -33.56
CA PRO A 537 24.35 12.76 -34.73
C PRO A 537 23.81 14.02 -35.40
N GLU A 538 24.45 15.16 -35.16
CA GLU A 538 24.32 16.33 -36.03
C GLU A 538 25.70 16.80 -36.50
N ASN A 539 25.72 17.15 -37.79
CA ASN A 539 26.76 17.83 -38.56
C ASN A 539 27.93 16.99 -39.09
N GLU A 540 27.81 16.63 -40.37
CA GLU A 540 28.73 17.21 -41.35
C GLU A 540 28.16 17.24 -42.78
N ASN A 541 28.33 18.41 -43.40
CA ASN A 541 28.42 18.67 -44.85
C ASN A 541 27.15 18.62 -45.72
N ARG A 542 26.64 19.81 -46.09
CA ARG A 542 26.63 20.25 -47.51
C ARG A 542 26.37 21.76 -47.67
N ARG A 543 27.30 22.41 -48.39
CA ARG A 543 27.23 23.78 -48.92
C ARG A 543 26.37 23.85 -50.19
N SER A 544 25.85 25.07 -50.44
CA SER A 544 25.31 25.59 -51.73
C SER A 544 23.92 25.05 -52.12
N ASN A 545 22.94 25.83 -52.60
CA ASN A 545 22.96 27.04 -53.42
C ASN A 545 21.74 27.93 -53.15
N LYS A 546 21.92 29.24 -53.37
CA LYS A 546 20.88 30.25 -53.51
C LYS A 546 20.01 29.94 -54.73
N THR A 547 18.69 30.07 -54.62
CA THR A 547 17.82 30.54 -55.71
C THR A 547 16.47 31.08 -55.18
N LYS A 548 15.90 31.99 -55.96
CA LYS A 548 14.89 33.02 -55.68
C LYS A 548 13.44 32.51 -55.52
N PRO A 549 12.50 33.37 -55.04
CA PRO A 549 11.13 32.98 -54.70
C PRO A 549 10.22 32.92 -55.93
N ILE A 550 9.22 32.03 -55.89
CA ILE A 550 8.10 31.99 -56.85
C ILE A 550 6.81 32.33 -56.09
N LYS A 551 6.17 33.42 -56.51
CA LYS A 551 4.76 33.76 -56.27
C LYS A 551 3.87 32.95 -57.24
N ARG A 552 2.68 32.55 -56.79
CA ARG A 552 1.38 32.49 -57.53
C ARG A 552 0.31 31.97 -56.54
N SER A 553 -0.66 32.82 -56.16
CA SER A 553 -2.07 32.93 -56.65
C SER A 553 -2.88 31.67 -56.31
N MET A 554 -3.86 31.70 -55.40
CA MET A 554 -5.21 32.34 -55.45
C MET A 554 -6.17 31.60 -56.39
N ASP A 555 -7.41 31.46 -55.91
CA ASP A 555 -8.62 30.84 -56.49
C ASP A 555 -8.77 29.35 -56.13
N ASP A 556 -9.93 28.76 -55.83
CA ASP A 556 -11.29 29.13 -55.42
C ASP A 556 -12.02 27.76 -55.21
N LEU A 557 -13.26 27.77 -54.69
CA LEU A 557 -14.26 26.68 -54.73
C LEU A 557 -14.09 25.53 -53.69
N ASP A 558 -15.11 25.00 -53.03
CA ASP A 558 -16.54 25.28 -52.94
C ASP A 558 -17.07 24.49 -51.72
N LEU A 559 -17.95 25.12 -50.94
CA LEU A 559 -18.81 24.43 -49.96
C LEU A 559 -19.90 23.66 -50.71
N PRO A 560 -20.46 22.62 -50.08
CA PRO A 560 -21.91 22.47 -50.15
C PRO A 560 -22.53 22.37 -48.75
N ASP A 561 -23.39 23.35 -48.49
CA ASP A 561 -24.62 23.17 -47.71
C ASP A 561 -25.39 21.95 -48.23
N ASN A 562 -25.93 21.15 -47.30
CA ASN A 562 -27.24 20.53 -47.51
C ASN A 562 -27.91 20.21 -46.18
N THR A 563 -28.91 21.03 -45.91
CA THR A 563 -30.04 20.80 -45.02
C THR A 563 -30.84 19.57 -45.44
N ILE A 564 -31.05 18.62 -44.53
CA ILE A 564 -32.24 17.74 -44.56
C ILE A 564 -32.79 17.58 -43.13
N THR A 565 -33.92 18.24 -42.91
CA THR A 565 -34.92 17.93 -41.88
C THR A 565 -35.50 16.53 -42.05
N LYS A 566 -35.68 15.77 -40.95
CA LYS A 566 -36.92 15.01 -40.69
C LYS A 566 -37.01 14.46 -39.25
N ARG A 567 -38.11 14.84 -38.60
CA ARG A 567 -38.73 14.22 -37.41
C ARG A 567 -39.14 12.76 -37.69
N ASN A 568 -39.10 11.92 -36.65
CA ASN A 568 -40.16 11.00 -36.16
C ASN A 568 -39.55 10.11 -35.05
N LEU A 569 -39.97 10.23 -33.78
CA LEU A 569 -41.10 9.56 -33.11
C LEU A 569 -40.84 8.08 -32.72
N ILE A 570 -40.87 7.83 -31.40
CA ILE A 570 -41.42 6.66 -30.66
C ILE A 570 -40.71 5.32 -30.93
N GLY A 571 -40.37 4.47 -29.95
CA GLY A 571 -40.60 4.43 -28.51
C GLY A 571 -40.34 3.02 -27.96
N ASN A 572 -39.93 2.96 -26.69
CA ASN A 572 -40.22 1.98 -25.63
C ASN A 572 -39.08 1.96 -24.62
#